data_AF-A0A922MFJ9-F1
#
_entry.id   AF-A0A922MFJ9-F1
#
_cell.length_a   1.000
_cell.length_b   1.000
_cell.length_c   1.000
_cell.angle_alpha   90.00
_cell.angle_beta   90.00
_cell.angle_gamma   90.00
#
_symmetry.space_group_name_H-M   'P 1'
#
loop_
_entity.id
_entity.type
_entity.pdbx_description
1 polymer ?
#
loop_
_entity_poly.entity_id
_entity_poly.type
_entity_poly.pdbx_seq_one_letter_code
_entity_poly.pdbx_strand_id
1 'polypeptide(L)'
;MKFVQFARNETPNEVRVGYLHQFGVVDLCCHGCDMPRTMIEILKADIADKIRQLPENNPRVIHLSKVTLLAPITGVDKVIGVAHNYSDHCQDLGVDEPSVPWIFSKFPSTIIGPNQAKVDWQINLAFVIGRKASSVKAADAHKYIFGYTVAQDITEREWMLNQNGVHVMTLYPGDVILTGTPAGIGGMRDPPEFLKPGDVIRSEIQNIGVLTTSVEEF
;
A
#
# COMPACT_ATOMS: atom_id res chain seq x y z
N MET A 1 -7.83 -4.98 14.06
CA MET A 1 -6.70 -4.08 14.40
C MET A 1 -6.15 -3.48 13.11
N LYS A 2 -5.92 -2.15 13.07
CA LYS A 2 -5.31 -1.46 11.92
C LYS A 2 -3.88 -1.07 12.26
N PHE A 3 -2.91 -1.78 11.68
CA PHE A 3 -1.50 -1.47 11.86
C PHE A 3 -1.10 -0.21 11.08
N VAL A 4 -0.17 0.57 11.62
CA VAL A 4 0.39 1.75 10.98
C VAL A 4 1.88 1.87 11.26
N GLN A 5 2.61 2.44 10.31
CA GLN A 5 3.92 3.02 10.59
C GLN A 5 3.78 4.52 10.75
N PHE A 6 4.55 5.10 11.66
CA PHE A 6 4.53 6.52 11.94
C PHE A 6 5.90 6.99 12.42
N ALA A 7 6.16 8.29 12.29
CA ALA A 7 7.22 8.98 13.01
C ALA A 7 6.58 9.96 14.00
N ARG A 8 7.19 10.14 15.18
CA ARG A 8 6.76 11.20 16.10
C ARG A 8 7.32 12.53 15.60
N ASN A 9 6.56 13.61 15.75
CA ASN A 9 7.02 14.93 15.30
C ASN A 9 8.32 15.37 15.99
N GLU A 10 8.53 14.94 17.23
CA GLU A 10 9.76 15.19 18.01
C GLU A 10 10.98 14.40 17.49
N THR A 11 10.75 13.27 16.81
CA THR A 11 11.78 12.37 16.27
C THR A 11 11.39 11.93 14.85
N PRO A 12 11.36 12.86 13.87
CA PRO A 12 10.75 12.62 12.55
C PRO A 12 11.48 11.57 11.70
N ASN A 13 12.75 11.29 12.02
CA ASN A 13 13.57 10.31 11.31
C ASN A 13 13.47 8.89 11.93
N GLU A 14 12.74 8.72 13.03
CA GLU A 14 12.56 7.43 13.67
C GLU A 14 11.26 6.78 13.21
N VAL A 15 11.38 5.76 12.36
CA VAL A 15 10.24 4.92 11.99
C VAL A 15 9.83 4.08 13.19
N ARG A 16 8.52 4.10 13.48
CA ARG A 16 7.88 3.30 14.52
C ARG A 16 6.68 2.58 13.95
N VAL A 17 6.29 1.50 14.61
CA VAL A 17 5.14 0.69 14.25
C VAL A 17 4.16 0.62 15.41
N GLY A 18 2.88 0.67 15.07
CA GLY A 18 1.80 0.76 16.03
C GLY A 18 0.49 0.28 15.43
N TYR A 19 -0.58 0.56 16.15
CA TYR A 19 -1.93 0.40 15.62
C TYR A 19 -2.78 1.63 15.92
N LEU A 20 -3.75 1.91 15.06
CA LEU A 20 -4.73 2.97 15.27
C LEU A 20 -5.66 2.58 16.43
N HIS A 21 -5.87 3.52 17.33
CA HIS A 21 -6.81 3.39 18.44
C HIS A 21 -7.48 4.75 18.68
N GLN A 22 -8.81 4.80 18.50
CA GLN A 22 -9.61 6.02 18.61
C GLN A 22 -9.05 7.18 17.77
N PHE A 23 -8.57 8.25 18.40
CA PHE A 23 -8.06 9.48 17.78
C PHE A 23 -6.52 9.50 17.61
N GLY A 24 -5.86 8.36 17.78
CA GLY A 24 -4.40 8.30 17.84
C GLY A 24 -3.80 6.96 17.43
N VAL A 25 -2.51 6.84 17.72
CA VAL A 25 -1.72 5.63 17.54
C VAL A 25 -1.25 5.09 18.89
N VAL A 26 -1.23 3.77 19.03
CA VAL A 26 -0.53 3.09 20.12
C VAL A 26 0.80 2.59 19.57
N ASP A 27 1.90 3.08 20.14
CA ASP A 27 3.25 2.66 19.79
C ASP A 27 3.53 1.27 20.36
N LEU A 28 3.92 0.29 19.53
CA LEU A 28 4.19 -1.05 20.04
C LEU A 28 5.35 -1.10 21.04
N CYS A 29 6.30 -0.16 20.97
CA CYS A 29 7.41 -0.05 21.92
C CYS A 29 6.93 0.16 23.38
N CYS A 30 5.66 0.53 23.62
CA CYS A 30 5.14 0.62 24.99
C CYS A 30 5.05 -0.75 25.69
N HIS A 31 5.12 -1.86 24.96
CA HIS A 31 5.09 -3.22 25.50
C HIS A 31 6.48 -3.81 25.81
N GLY A 32 7.56 -3.06 25.55
CA GLY A 32 8.93 -3.48 25.84
C GLY A 32 9.94 -3.04 24.78
N CYS A 33 11.22 -2.99 25.16
CA CYS A 33 12.32 -2.60 24.26
C CYS A 33 12.56 -3.59 23.12
N ASP A 34 12.15 -4.85 23.29
CA ASP A 34 12.32 -5.92 22.31
C ASP A 34 11.21 -5.95 21.25
N MET A 35 10.23 -5.04 21.35
CA MET A 35 9.17 -4.95 20.36
C MET A 35 9.71 -4.46 19.01
N PRO A 36 9.19 -5.00 17.90
CA PRO A 36 9.58 -4.58 16.57
C PRO A 36 9.29 -3.08 16.36
N ARG A 37 10.12 -2.44 15.53
CA ARG A 37 10.02 -1.02 15.18
C ARG A 37 9.39 -0.77 13.83
N THR A 38 9.37 -1.78 12.96
CA THR A 38 8.84 -1.69 11.60
C THR A 38 7.80 -2.78 11.32
N MET A 39 6.93 -2.55 10.35
CA MET A 39 5.97 -3.58 9.92
C MET A 39 6.67 -4.79 9.30
N ILE A 40 7.79 -4.60 8.60
CA ILE A 40 8.52 -5.72 8.01
C ILE A 40 9.12 -6.64 9.07
N GLU A 41 9.57 -6.10 10.21
CA GLU A 41 10.03 -6.91 11.35
C GLU A 41 8.90 -7.76 11.95
N ILE A 42 7.69 -7.18 12.11
CA ILE A 42 6.52 -7.94 12.58
C ILE A 42 6.23 -9.13 11.68
N LEU A 43 6.26 -8.92 10.36
CA LEU A 43 5.93 -9.94 9.37
C LEU A 43 7.03 -11.00 9.26
N LYS A 44 8.31 -10.59 9.29
CA LYS A 44 9.44 -11.53 9.26
C LYS A 44 9.53 -12.38 10.53
N ALA A 45 9.15 -11.83 11.67
CA ALA A 45 9.12 -12.55 12.94
C ALA A 45 7.83 -13.39 13.13
N ASP A 46 6.83 -13.26 12.25
CA ASP A 46 5.52 -13.94 12.34
C ASP A 46 4.85 -13.76 13.71
N ILE A 47 4.89 -12.54 14.25
CA ILE A 47 4.35 -12.20 15.59
C ILE A 47 3.08 -11.36 15.55
N ALA A 48 2.51 -11.11 14.37
CA ALA A 48 1.38 -10.21 14.23
C ALA A 48 0.12 -10.70 15.00
N ASP A 49 -0.13 -12.01 15.01
CA ASP A 49 -1.23 -12.60 15.78
C ASP A 49 -1.00 -12.47 17.30
N LYS A 50 0.26 -12.58 17.76
CA LYS A 50 0.61 -12.32 19.16
C LYS A 50 0.34 -10.87 19.53
N ILE A 51 0.69 -9.92 18.64
CA ILE A 51 0.43 -8.48 18.85
C ILE A 51 -1.08 -8.20 18.92
N ARG A 52 -1.88 -8.84 18.06
CA ARG A 52 -3.36 -8.70 18.08
C ARG A 52 -4.00 -9.18 19.39
N GLN A 53 -3.32 -10.04 20.14
CA GLN A 53 -3.77 -10.59 21.41
C GLN A 53 -3.26 -9.81 22.63
N LEU A 54 -2.42 -8.78 22.43
CA LEU A 54 -1.94 -7.96 23.53
C LEU A 54 -3.10 -7.26 24.23
N PRO A 55 -3.13 -7.24 25.58
CA PRO A 55 -4.22 -6.63 26.32
C PRO A 55 -4.25 -5.12 26.12
N GLU A 56 -5.41 -4.58 25.73
CA GLU A 56 -5.63 -3.13 25.55
C GLU A 56 -5.90 -2.40 26.88
N ASN A 57 -5.16 -2.72 27.95
CA ASN A 57 -5.39 -2.11 29.26
C ASN A 57 -4.82 -0.68 29.29
N ASN A 58 -5.69 0.29 29.01
CA ASN A 58 -5.41 1.73 29.00
C ASN A 58 -4.12 2.09 28.21
N PRO A 59 -4.07 1.77 26.91
CA PRO A 59 -2.87 2.01 26.12
C PRO A 59 -2.55 3.49 26.07
N ARG A 60 -1.25 3.83 26.11
CA ARG A 60 -0.81 5.22 25.93
C ARG A 60 -1.03 5.63 24.47
N VAL A 61 -2.16 6.28 24.19
CA VAL A 61 -2.51 6.78 22.87
C VAL A 61 -1.77 8.09 22.59
N ILE A 62 -1.04 8.13 21.48
CA ILE A 62 -0.43 9.35 20.94
C ILE A 62 -1.40 9.94 19.92
N HIS A 63 -1.88 11.15 20.17
CA HIS A 63 -2.83 11.84 19.28
C HIS A 63 -2.25 11.99 17.85
N LEU A 64 -3.09 11.82 16.82
CA LEU A 64 -2.65 11.86 15.41
C LEU A 64 -1.92 13.16 15.02
N SER A 65 -2.27 14.30 15.63
CA SER A 65 -1.57 15.58 15.39
C SER A 65 -0.11 15.61 15.85
N LYS A 66 0.33 14.63 16.66
CA LYS A 66 1.71 14.54 17.18
C LYS A 66 2.58 13.56 16.40
N VAL A 67 2.04 12.96 15.35
CA VAL A 67 2.73 11.97 14.52
C VAL A 67 2.50 12.24 13.04
N THR A 68 3.46 11.82 12.23
CA THR A 68 3.30 11.71 10.79
C THR A 68 3.10 10.24 10.44
N LEU A 69 1.97 9.90 9.82
CA LEU A 69 1.76 8.55 9.29
C LEU A 69 2.67 8.34 8.08
N LEU A 70 3.34 7.19 8.05
CA LEU A 70 4.23 6.78 6.96
C LEU A 70 3.52 5.74 6.09
N ALA A 71 4.18 5.29 5.02
CA ALA A 71 3.71 4.13 4.28
C ALA A 71 3.54 2.95 5.27
N PRO A 72 2.42 2.21 5.20
CA PRO A 72 2.12 1.17 6.18
C PRO A 72 3.16 0.04 6.16
N ILE A 73 3.94 -0.10 5.09
CA ILE A 73 5.08 -0.99 5.05
C ILE A 73 6.17 -0.41 4.13
N THR A 74 7.42 -0.58 4.54
CA THR A 74 8.64 -0.17 3.81
C THR A 74 9.70 -1.26 3.97
N GLY A 75 10.77 -1.22 3.16
CA GLY A 75 11.83 -2.23 3.20
C GLY A 75 11.37 -3.62 2.72
N VAL A 76 10.39 -3.63 1.82
CA VAL A 76 9.85 -4.84 1.17
C VAL A 76 10.75 -5.28 0.02
N ASP A 77 10.74 -6.57 -0.31
CA ASP A 77 11.54 -7.08 -1.42
C ASP A 77 10.85 -6.84 -2.78
N LYS A 78 9.52 -6.99 -2.83
CA LYS A 78 8.75 -6.92 -4.08
C LYS A 78 7.49 -6.06 -3.92
N VAL A 79 7.27 -5.20 -4.91
CA VAL A 79 5.98 -4.54 -5.18
C VAL A 79 5.52 -4.99 -6.56
N ILE A 80 4.37 -5.65 -6.61
CA ILE A 80 3.85 -6.29 -7.81
C ILE A 80 2.57 -5.59 -8.20
N GLY A 81 2.44 -5.17 -9.45
CA GLY A 81 1.22 -4.60 -10.00
C GLY A 81 0.49 -5.59 -10.91
N VAL A 82 -0.85 -5.51 -10.90
CA VAL A 82 -1.72 -6.23 -11.82
C VAL A 82 -2.40 -5.23 -12.74
N ALA A 83 -2.19 -5.36 -14.05
CA ALA A 83 -2.83 -4.53 -15.07
C ALA A 83 -4.15 -5.14 -15.54
N HIS A 84 -5.04 -4.30 -16.07
CA HIS A 84 -6.30 -4.70 -16.74
C HIS A 84 -7.19 -5.63 -15.90
N ASN A 85 -7.32 -5.32 -14.60
CA ASN A 85 -8.04 -6.17 -13.64
C ASN A 85 -9.44 -5.65 -13.27
N TYR A 86 -9.95 -4.68 -14.04
CA TYR A 86 -11.31 -4.14 -13.93
C TYR A 86 -11.91 -4.02 -15.34
N SER A 87 -13.10 -4.57 -15.54
CA SER A 87 -13.76 -4.61 -16.86
C SER A 87 -14.04 -3.23 -17.43
N ASP A 88 -14.48 -2.29 -16.60
CA ASP A 88 -14.72 -0.89 -16.99
C ASP A 88 -13.42 -0.20 -17.42
N HIS A 89 -12.31 -0.47 -16.74
CA HIS A 89 -11.00 0.05 -17.13
C HIS A 89 -10.53 -0.50 -18.48
N CYS A 90 -10.79 -1.78 -18.76
CA CYS A 90 -10.47 -2.37 -20.07
C CYS A 90 -11.32 -1.73 -21.18
N GLN A 91 -12.60 -1.46 -20.91
CA GLN A 91 -13.50 -0.76 -21.81
C GLN A 91 -13.02 0.67 -22.11
N ASP A 92 -12.62 1.43 -21.09
CA ASP A 92 -12.03 2.78 -21.25
C ASP A 92 -10.84 2.75 -22.21
N LEU A 93 -9.97 1.75 -22.06
CA LEU A 93 -8.77 1.56 -22.87
C LEU A 93 -9.05 1.01 -24.28
N GLY A 94 -10.26 0.51 -24.54
CA GLY A 94 -10.58 -0.18 -25.79
C GLY A 94 -9.82 -1.49 -26.00
N VAL A 95 -9.45 -2.18 -24.92
CA VAL A 95 -8.69 -3.45 -24.94
C VAL A 95 -9.55 -4.61 -24.43
N ASP A 96 -9.22 -5.82 -24.88
CA ASP A 96 -9.86 -7.04 -24.38
C ASP A 96 -9.41 -7.36 -22.95
N GLU A 97 -10.31 -7.97 -22.18
CA GLU A 97 -9.98 -8.49 -20.86
C GLU A 97 -8.94 -9.62 -20.98
N PRO A 98 -7.87 -9.58 -20.17
CA PRO A 98 -6.80 -10.57 -20.29
C PRO A 98 -7.26 -11.93 -19.74
N SER A 99 -6.96 -13.01 -20.47
CA SER A 99 -7.27 -14.39 -20.02
C SER A 99 -6.36 -14.90 -18.89
N VAL A 100 -5.23 -14.24 -18.67
CA VAL A 100 -4.29 -14.46 -17.57
C VAL A 100 -3.88 -13.12 -16.98
N PRO A 101 -3.66 -13.00 -15.65
CA PRO A 101 -3.28 -11.73 -15.06
C PRO A 101 -1.99 -11.15 -15.66
N TRP A 102 -2.03 -9.88 -16.06
CA TRP A 102 -0.86 -9.16 -16.53
C TRP A 102 -0.13 -8.57 -15.35
N ILE A 103 1.09 -9.04 -15.11
CA ILE A 103 1.84 -8.73 -13.89
C ILE A 103 3.08 -7.94 -14.26
N PHE A 104 3.27 -6.81 -13.58
CA PHE A 104 4.48 -5.99 -13.67
C PHE A 104 5.07 -5.75 -12.28
N SER A 105 6.29 -5.24 -12.24
CA SER A 105 6.97 -4.92 -10.98
C SER A 105 7.11 -3.41 -10.83
N LYS A 106 6.93 -2.92 -9.61
CA LYS A 106 7.45 -1.61 -9.18
C LYS A 106 8.59 -1.85 -8.21
N PHE A 107 9.58 -0.97 -8.23
CA PHE A 107 10.70 -1.09 -7.29
C PHE A 107 10.27 -0.65 -5.89
N PRO A 108 10.68 -1.34 -4.81
CA PRO A 108 10.37 -0.94 -3.44
C PRO A 108 10.79 0.50 -3.08
N SER A 109 11.78 1.05 -3.79
CA SER A 109 12.24 2.43 -3.67
C SER A 109 11.19 3.48 -4.07
N THR A 110 10.10 3.09 -4.74
CA THR A 110 9.01 4.00 -5.11
C THR A 110 7.92 4.10 -4.04
N ILE A 111 8.04 3.37 -2.92
CA ILE A 111 7.06 3.44 -1.84
C ILE A 111 7.30 4.70 -1.03
N ILE A 112 6.27 5.53 -0.94
CA ILE A 112 6.24 6.74 -0.14
C ILE A 112 4.98 6.75 0.73
N GLY A 113 5.05 7.50 1.82
CA GLY A 113 3.89 7.70 2.70
C GLY A 113 2.82 8.58 2.04
N PRO A 114 1.69 8.78 2.72
CA PRO A 114 0.72 9.81 2.31
C PRO A 114 1.43 11.17 2.13
N ASN A 115 0.97 11.96 1.14
CA ASN A 115 1.28 13.37 0.85
C ASN A 115 2.22 13.72 -0.31
N GLN A 116 2.91 12.79 -0.99
CA GLN A 116 3.78 13.15 -2.13
C GLN A 116 3.57 12.24 -3.35
N ALA A 117 3.41 12.78 -4.57
CA ALA A 117 3.49 12.04 -5.85
C ALA A 117 3.71 13.00 -7.03
N LYS A 118 4.08 12.48 -8.21
CA LYS A 118 4.52 13.30 -9.35
C LYS A 118 3.86 13.06 -10.72
N VAL A 119 2.85 12.19 -10.89
CA VAL A 119 2.18 11.95 -12.20
C VAL A 119 0.89 11.11 -12.07
N ASP A 120 0.09 10.94 -13.14
CA ASP A 120 -1.23 10.24 -13.28
C ASP A 120 -1.70 9.32 -12.12
N TRP A 121 -2.98 9.40 -11.76
CA TRP A 121 -3.54 8.70 -10.60
C TRP A 121 -4.17 7.35 -10.96
N GLN A 122 -3.91 6.36 -10.12
CA GLN A 122 -4.57 5.05 -10.16
C GLN A 122 -4.81 4.55 -8.73
N ILE A 123 -6.04 4.62 -8.25
CA ILE A 123 -6.38 4.03 -6.95
C ILE A 123 -6.30 2.51 -7.05
N ASN A 124 -5.61 1.90 -6.09
CA ASN A 124 -5.47 0.45 -6.01
C ASN A 124 -5.89 -0.03 -4.62
N LEU A 125 -6.71 -1.09 -4.60
CA LEU A 125 -6.70 -1.98 -3.45
C LEU A 125 -5.35 -2.70 -3.44
N ALA A 126 -4.61 -2.58 -2.35
CA ALA A 126 -3.37 -3.30 -2.19
C ALA A 126 -3.49 -4.29 -1.04
N PHE A 127 -2.82 -5.44 -1.17
CA PHE A 127 -2.71 -6.40 -0.07
C PHE A 127 -1.24 -6.74 0.21
N VAL A 128 -0.96 -7.02 1.48
CA VAL A 128 0.37 -7.36 1.98
C VAL A 128 0.40 -8.85 2.29
N ILE A 129 1.42 -9.55 1.81
CA ILE A 129 1.64 -10.95 2.12
C ILE A 129 2.13 -11.09 3.56
N GLY A 130 1.49 -11.98 4.33
CA GLY A 130 1.85 -12.27 5.71
C GLY A 130 2.74 -13.50 5.88
N ARG A 131 2.71 -14.42 4.92
CA ARG A 131 3.40 -15.72 5.00
C ARG A 131 4.00 -16.09 3.65
N LYS A 132 5.13 -16.81 3.66
CA LYS A 132 5.77 -17.28 2.41
C LYS A 132 4.77 -18.07 1.57
N ALA A 133 4.59 -17.69 0.31
CA ALA A 133 3.63 -18.28 -0.61
C ALA A 133 4.32 -18.73 -1.90
N SER A 134 4.13 -20.00 -2.26
CA SER A 134 4.63 -20.60 -3.50
C SER A 134 3.65 -21.68 -3.95
N SER A 135 3.27 -21.68 -5.23
CA SER A 135 2.29 -22.62 -5.82
C SER A 135 1.00 -22.76 -5.00
N VAL A 136 0.50 -21.63 -4.47
CA VAL A 136 -0.69 -21.60 -3.60
C VAL A 136 -1.96 -21.80 -4.44
N LYS A 137 -2.85 -22.68 -3.97
CA LYS A 137 -4.17 -22.88 -4.58
C LYS A 137 -5.05 -21.66 -4.32
N ALA A 138 -5.88 -21.28 -5.29
CA ALA A 138 -6.78 -20.13 -5.17
C ALA A 138 -7.64 -20.16 -3.89
N ALA A 139 -8.19 -21.32 -3.52
CA ALA A 139 -9.00 -21.49 -2.32
C ALA A 139 -8.25 -21.17 -1.00
N ASP A 140 -6.92 -21.28 -0.99
CA ASP A 140 -6.08 -21.06 0.17
C ASP A 140 -5.41 -19.68 0.18
N ALA A 141 -5.51 -18.91 -0.91
CA ALA A 141 -4.76 -17.65 -1.10
C ALA A 141 -4.98 -16.64 0.04
N HIS A 142 -6.22 -16.50 0.52
CA HIS A 142 -6.57 -15.58 1.61
C HIS A 142 -5.82 -15.86 2.92
N LYS A 143 -5.38 -17.11 3.16
CA LYS A 143 -4.62 -17.50 4.36
C LYS A 143 -3.20 -16.92 4.39
N TYR A 144 -2.72 -16.45 3.24
CA TYR A 144 -1.39 -15.85 3.10
C TYR A 144 -1.44 -14.32 3.11
N ILE A 145 -2.63 -13.71 3.08
CA ILE A 145 -2.80 -12.26 3.13
C ILE A 145 -2.76 -11.81 4.59
N PHE A 146 -1.86 -10.87 4.90
CA PHE A 146 -1.79 -10.24 6.21
C PHE A 146 -2.91 -9.22 6.43
N GLY A 147 -3.16 -8.40 5.40
CA GLY A 147 -4.11 -7.31 5.43
C GLY A 147 -4.11 -6.50 4.15
N TYR A 148 -4.96 -5.48 4.12
CA TYR A 148 -5.21 -4.63 2.97
C TYR A 148 -4.88 -3.17 3.28
N THR A 149 -4.51 -2.42 2.26
CA THR A 149 -4.27 -0.97 2.32
C THR A 149 -4.76 -0.29 1.03
N VAL A 150 -4.90 1.02 1.09
CA VAL A 150 -5.04 1.87 -0.11
C VAL A 150 -3.65 2.13 -0.67
N ALA A 151 -3.50 2.08 -1.99
CA ALA A 151 -2.30 2.46 -2.69
C ALA A 151 -2.65 3.32 -3.93
N GLN A 152 -1.67 4.10 -4.40
CA GLN A 152 -1.75 4.81 -5.66
C GLN A 152 -0.65 4.27 -6.60
N ASP A 153 -1.05 3.75 -7.75
CA ASP A 153 -0.14 3.31 -8.80
C ASP A 153 0.18 4.47 -9.76
N ILE A 154 0.99 5.40 -9.26
CA ILE A 154 1.42 6.57 -10.03
C ILE A 154 2.24 6.11 -11.22
N THR A 155 1.81 6.53 -12.42
CA THR A 155 2.43 6.09 -13.68
C THR A 155 2.66 7.21 -14.67
N GLU A 156 3.83 7.21 -15.29
CA GLU A 156 4.11 7.99 -16.50
C GLU A 156 3.66 7.16 -17.72
N ARG A 157 2.76 7.71 -18.53
CA ARG A 157 2.02 6.96 -19.57
C ARG A 157 2.76 6.86 -20.89
N GLU A 158 3.55 7.87 -21.25
CA GLU A 158 4.30 7.85 -22.51
C GLU A 158 5.34 6.71 -22.51
N TRP A 159 5.94 6.41 -21.37
CA TRP A 159 6.93 5.35 -21.20
C TRP A 159 6.32 3.94 -21.07
N MET A 160 5.09 3.82 -20.55
CA MET A 160 4.46 2.53 -20.22
C MET A 160 4.07 1.71 -21.47
N LEU A 161 3.61 2.34 -22.55
CA LEU A 161 2.92 1.68 -23.68
C LEU A 161 3.75 0.68 -24.50
N ASN A 162 4.99 0.37 -24.11
CA ASN A 162 5.95 -0.43 -24.90
C ASN A 162 6.49 -1.68 -24.20
N GLN A 163 5.92 -2.16 -23.08
CA GLN A 163 6.48 -3.29 -22.32
C GLN A 163 5.43 -4.34 -21.94
N ASN A 164 5.73 -5.61 -22.25
CA ASN A 164 4.94 -6.79 -21.86
C ASN A 164 5.77 -7.74 -20.99
N GLY A 165 5.18 -8.26 -19.91
CA GLY A 165 5.82 -9.27 -19.05
C GLY A 165 4.79 -10.15 -18.34
N VAL A 166 5.05 -11.46 -18.30
CA VAL A 166 4.39 -12.39 -17.39
C VAL A 166 5.47 -12.90 -16.45
N HIS A 167 5.29 -12.68 -15.15
CA HIS A 167 6.26 -13.10 -14.14
C HIS A 167 5.63 -14.12 -13.19
N VAL A 168 6.35 -15.22 -12.98
CA VAL A 168 6.06 -16.18 -11.90
C VAL A 168 7.16 -16.04 -10.85
N MET A 169 6.78 -15.84 -9.60
CA MET A 169 7.73 -15.66 -8.50
C MET A 169 7.18 -16.20 -7.17
N THR A 170 8.09 -16.49 -6.23
CA THR A 170 7.72 -16.81 -4.85
C THR A 170 7.55 -15.52 -4.05
N LEU A 171 6.50 -15.44 -3.25
CA LEU A 171 6.21 -14.30 -2.39
C LEU A 171 6.65 -14.57 -0.95
N TYR A 172 7.10 -13.52 -0.28
CA TYR A 172 7.61 -13.51 1.08
C TYR A 172 6.80 -12.53 1.94
N PRO A 173 6.78 -12.73 3.28
CA PRO A 173 6.14 -11.81 4.19
C PRO A 173 6.63 -10.37 3.97
N GLY A 174 5.68 -9.47 3.77
CA GLY A 174 5.91 -8.05 3.47
C GLY A 174 5.79 -7.67 2.01
N ASP A 175 5.81 -8.61 1.07
CA ASP A 175 5.57 -8.27 -0.34
C ASP A 175 4.19 -7.63 -0.54
N VAL A 176 4.13 -6.64 -1.43
CA VAL A 176 2.93 -5.83 -1.70
C VAL A 176 2.41 -6.09 -3.09
N ILE A 177 1.11 -6.32 -3.22
CA ILE A 177 0.43 -6.50 -4.51
C ILE A 177 -0.58 -5.38 -4.69
N LEU A 178 -0.48 -4.66 -5.81
CA LEU A 178 -1.44 -3.66 -6.31
C LEU A 178 -2.39 -4.37 -7.29
N THR A 179 -3.70 -4.35 -7.03
CA THR A 179 -4.66 -5.19 -7.77
C THR A 179 -5.21 -4.56 -9.05
N GLY A 180 -4.65 -3.46 -9.52
CA GLY A 180 -5.19 -2.67 -10.64
C GLY A 180 -6.18 -1.60 -10.20
N THR A 181 -6.50 -0.71 -11.15
CA THR A 181 -7.39 0.44 -10.99
C THR A 181 -8.68 0.26 -11.79
N PRO A 182 -9.82 0.80 -11.32
CA PRO A 182 -11.02 0.94 -12.13
C PRO A 182 -10.88 2.04 -13.20
N ALA A 183 -11.93 2.18 -14.02
CA ALA A 183 -12.11 3.24 -15.02
C ALA A 183 -11.92 4.68 -14.48
N GLY A 184 -11.70 5.63 -15.41
CA GLY A 184 -11.67 7.07 -15.11
C GLY A 184 -10.29 7.67 -14.82
N ILE A 185 -9.21 6.97 -15.20
CA ILE A 185 -7.84 7.50 -15.16
C ILE A 185 -7.70 8.74 -16.06
N GLY A 186 -6.76 9.62 -15.72
CA GLY A 186 -6.60 10.92 -16.38
C GLY A 186 -6.40 10.83 -17.89
N GLY A 187 -5.58 9.88 -18.34
CA GLY A 187 -5.28 9.66 -19.77
C GLY A 187 -6.45 9.19 -20.63
N MET A 188 -7.52 8.67 -20.02
CA MET A 188 -8.72 8.19 -20.75
C MET A 188 -9.89 9.19 -20.73
N ARG A 189 -9.68 10.38 -20.17
CA ARG A 189 -10.67 11.47 -20.22
C ARG A 189 -10.65 12.17 -21.57
N ASP A 190 -11.75 12.85 -21.89
CA ASP A 190 -11.85 13.73 -23.07
C ASP A 190 -12.20 15.17 -22.63
N PRO A 191 -11.24 16.12 -22.67
CA PRO A 191 -9.84 15.93 -23.04
C PRO A 191 -9.05 15.18 -21.95
N PRO A 192 -7.89 14.58 -22.29
CA PRO A 192 -7.01 13.96 -21.30
C PRO A 192 -6.58 14.96 -20.21
N GLU A 193 -6.56 14.48 -18.97
CA GLU A 193 -6.26 15.29 -17.78
C GLU A 193 -5.09 14.64 -17.03
N PHE A 194 -4.04 15.41 -16.76
CA PHE A 194 -2.87 14.93 -16.00
C PHE A 194 -2.62 15.83 -14.81
N LEU A 195 -1.99 15.25 -13.78
CA LEU A 195 -1.65 15.97 -12.55
C LEU A 195 -0.69 17.13 -12.80
N LYS A 196 -0.93 18.21 -12.07
CA LYS A 196 -0.13 19.44 -12.07
C LYS A 196 0.34 19.76 -10.65
N PRO A 197 1.46 20.49 -10.48
CA PRO A 197 1.86 20.99 -9.17
C PRO A 197 0.71 21.73 -8.47
N GLY A 198 0.48 21.39 -7.21
CA GLY A 198 -0.63 21.90 -6.40
C GLY A 198 -1.89 21.01 -6.40
N ASP A 199 -1.99 20.03 -7.29
CA ASP A 199 -3.11 19.09 -7.26
C ASP A 199 -3.09 18.20 -6.02
N VAL A 200 -4.27 17.83 -5.54
CA VAL A 200 -4.45 16.93 -4.40
C VAL A 200 -5.28 15.73 -4.83
N ILE A 201 -4.67 14.55 -4.77
CA ILE A 201 -5.30 13.28 -5.07
C ILE A 201 -5.82 12.68 -3.76
N ARG A 202 -7.13 12.43 -3.69
CA ARG A 202 -7.75 11.70 -2.58
C ARG A 202 -8.26 10.35 -3.05
N SER A 203 -7.67 9.29 -2.53
CA SER A 203 -8.05 7.89 -2.80
C SER A 203 -8.66 7.27 -1.56
N GLU A 204 -9.86 6.70 -1.65
CA GLU A 204 -10.56 6.10 -0.52
C GLU A 204 -11.02 4.68 -0.86
N ILE A 205 -10.79 3.75 0.06
CA ILE A 205 -11.45 2.44 0.04
C ILE A 205 -12.24 2.32 1.34
N GLN A 206 -13.54 2.10 1.20
CA GLN A 206 -14.47 1.99 2.32
C GLN A 206 -13.95 0.95 3.33
N ASN A 207 -14.05 1.27 4.62
CA ASN A 207 -13.59 0.47 5.75
C ASN A 207 -12.05 0.32 5.90
N ILE A 208 -11.26 0.61 4.87
CA ILE A 208 -9.79 0.62 4.94
C ILE A 208 -9.31 1.99 5.40
N GLY A 209 -9.50 3.03 4.59
CA GLY A 209 -9.06 4.37 4.89
C GLY A 209 -8.97 5.28 3.67
N VAL A 210 -8.39 6.45 3.89
CA VAL A 210 -8.17 7.49 2.87
C VAL A 210 -6.67 7.74 2.75
N LEU A 211 -6.19 7.75 1.51
CA LEU A 211 -4.84 8.15 1.13
C LEU A 211 -4.96 9.48 0.38
N THR A 212 -4.35 10.54 0.94
CA THR A 212 -4.26 11.84 0.30
C THR A 212 -2.81 12.09 -0.11
N THR A 213 -2.63 12.61 -1.32
CA THR A 213 -1.34 12.85 -1.91
C THR A 213 -1.34 14.21 -2.59
N SER A 214 -0.38 15.07 -2.26
CA SER A 214 -0.20 16.37 -2.93
C SER A 214 0.88 16.25 -3.99
N VAL A 215 0.69 16.94 -5.10
CA VAL A 215 1.67 17.00 -6.20
C VAL A 215 2.56 18.21 -5.99
N GLU A 216 3.83 17.98 -5.74
CA GLU A 216 4.85 19.04 -5.58
C GLU A 216 5.58 19.34 -6.90
N GLU A 217 6.25 20.50 -6.99
CA GLU A 217 6.98 20.93 -8.19
C GLU A 217 8.05 19.91 -8.66
N PHE A 218 8.29 19.90 -9.97
CA PHE A 218 9.11 18.92 -10.67
C PHE A 218 10.60 19.02 -10.32
#